data_AF-A0A379AAT3-F1
#
_entry.id   AF-A0A379AAT3-F1
#
_cell.length_a   1.000
_cell.length_b   1.000
_cell.length_c   1.000
_cell.angle_alpha   90.00
_cell.angle_beta   90.00
_cell.angle_gamma   90.00
#
_symmetry.space_group_name_H-M   'P 1'
#
loop_
_entity.id
_entity.type
_entity.pdbx_description
1 polymer ?
#
loop_
_entity_poly.entity_id
_entity_poly.type
_entity_poly.pdbx_seq_one_letter_code
_entity_poly.pdbx_strand_id
1 'polypeptide(L)' 'MRVNGLTSQDLAALGIVDTTEVVYNPDYDTLFQEETRPDLEGFARGTLTQSGAIAVDTGIFTGAIAKG' A
#
# COMPACT_ATOMS: atom_id res chain seq x y z
N MET A 1 -0.37 0.29 -20.61
CA MET A 1 -1.43 1.12 -19.99
C MET A 1 -0.76 2.37 -19.43
N ARG A 2 -1.38 3.56 -19.51
CA ARG A 2 -0.84 4.81 -18.93
C ARG A 2 -1.75 5.21 -17.77
N VAL A 3 -1.20 5.29 -16.56
CA VAL A 3 -1.91 5.70 -15.35
C VAL A 3 -1.26 6.99 -14.85
N ASN A 4 -1.98 8.11 -14.95
CA ASN A 4 -1.56 9.42 -14.40
C ASN A 4 -0.09 9.83 -14.71
N GLY A 5 0.42 9.46 -15.88
CA GLY A 5 1.79 9.78 -16.30
C GLY A 5 2.78 8.62 -16.23
N LEU A 6 2.47 7.57 -15.47
CA LEU A 6 3.25 6.33 -15.40
C LEU A 6 2.83 5.35 -16.48
N THR A 7 3.79 4.65 -17.07
CA THR A 7 3.57 3.59 -18.06
C THR A 7 4.10 2.25 -17.57
N SER A 8 3.60 1.17 -18.15
CA SER A 8 4.11 -0.18 -17.89
C SER A 8 5.62 -0.31 -18.23
N GLN A 9 6.12 0.46 -19.21
CA GLN A 9 7.54 0.51 -19.56
C GLN A 9 8.40 1.11 -18.44
N ASP A 10 7.89 2.11 -17.72
CA ASP A 10 8.61 2.72 -16.59
C ASP A 10 8.83 1.69 -15.47
N LEU A 11 7.84 0.81 -15.23
CA LEU A 11 7.97 -0.29 -14.27
C LEU A 11 8.86 -1.42 -14.79
N ALA A 12 8.76 -1.75 -16.09
CA ALA A 12 9.61 -2.77 -16.71
C ALA A 12 11.09 -2.39 -16.65
N ALA A 13 11.42 -1.10 -16.75
CA ALA A 13 12.78 -0.60 -16.57
C ALA A 13 13.35 -0.84 -15.15
N LEU A 14 12.49 -1.01 -14.15
CA LEU A 14 12.84 -1.40 -12.77
C LEU A 14 12.84 -2.92 -12.55
N GLY A 15 12.53 -3.70 -13.59
CA GLY A 15 12.41 -5.16 -13.51
C GLY A 15 11.03 -5.65 -13.04
N ILE A 16 10.03 -4.78 -12.94
CA ILE A 16 8.65 -5.15 -12.57
C ILE A 16 7.85 -5.39 -13.85
N VAL A 17 7.40 -6.62 -14.05
CA VAL A 17 6.64 -7.05 -15.24
C VAL A 17 5.31 -7.70 -14.83
N ASP A 18 4.43 -7.92 -15.79
CA ASP A 18 3.15 -8.63 -15.61
C ASP A 18 2.21 -8.02 -14.53
N THR A 19 2.26 -6.70 -14.35
CA THR A 19 1.37 -5.97 -13.43
C THR A 19 -0.09 -6.03 -13.88
N THR A 20 -1.00 -6.42 -13.00
CA THR A 20 -2.45 -6.44 -13.26
C THR A 20 -3.07 -5.05 -13.22
N GLU A 21 -2.66 -4.22 -12.26
CA GLU A 21 -3.17 -2.88 -12.03
C GLU A 21 -2.08 -1.97 -11.45
N VAL A 22 -2.19 -0.67 -11.73
CA VAL A 22 -1.36 0.37 -11.13
C VAL A 22 -2.28 1.46 -10.60
N VAL A 23 -2.21 1.70 -9.29
CA VAL A 23 -2.87 2.84 -8.65
C VAL A 23 -1.80 3.90 -8.38
N TYR A 24 -1.76 4.97 -9.18
CA TYR A 24 -0.73 6.01 -9.10
C TYR A 24 -1.30 7.32 -8.55
N ASN A 25 -0.65 7.82 -7.48
CA ASN A 25 -1.06 9.00 -6.72
C ASN A 25 -2.51 8.87 -6.20
N PRO A 26 -2.84 7.82 -5.42
CA PRO A 26 -4.17 7.68 -4.82
C PRO A 26 -4.46 8.84 -3.87
N ASP A 27 -5.72 9.25 -3.83
CA ASP A 27 -6.20 10.19 -2.82
C ASP A 27 -6.43 9.49 -1.47
N TYR A 28 -6.70 10.29 -0.44
CA TYR A 28 -6.92 9.78 0.92
C TYR A 28 -8.15 8.88 1.01
N ASP A 29 -9.22 9.17 0.25
CA ASP A 29 -10.44 8.36 0.29
C ASP A 29 -10.21 6.98 -0.31
N THR A 30 -9.44 6.89 -1.40
CA THR A 30 -9.00 5.62 -1.99
C THR A 30 -8.13 4.85 -1.01
N LEU A 31 -7.15 5.50 -0.38
CA LEU A 31 -6.29 4.86 0.63
C LEU A 31 -7.11 4.32 1.80
N PHE A 32 -8.03 5.11 2.34
CA PHE A 32 -8.90 4.71 3.43
C PHE A 32 -9.75 3.48 3.06
N GLN A 33 -10.34 3.47 1.86
CA GLN A 33 -11.14 2.34 1.38
C GLN A 33 -10.29 1.09 1.23
N GLU A 34 -9.12 1.20 0.61
CA GLU A 34 -8.21 0.06 0.41
C GLU A 34 -7.71 -0.50 1.74
N GLU A 35 -7.32 0.34 2.70
CA GLU A 35 -6.82 -0.09 4.01
C GLU A 35 -7.90 -0.74 4.92
N THR A 36 -9.18 -0.45 4.66
CA THR A 36 -10.32 -0.95 5.45
C THR A 36 -11.05 -2.13 4.80
N ARG A 37 -10.52 -2.64 3.68
CA ARG A 37 -11.07 -3.80 2.97
C ARG A 37 -11.20 -5.03 3.88
N PRO A 38 -12.36 -5.73 3.85
CA PRO A 38 -12.64 -6.83 4.77
C PRO A 38 -11.86 -8.11 4.46
N ASP A 39 -11.28 -8.23 3.26
CA ASP A 39 -10.46 -9.36 2.82
C ASP A 39 -8.97 -9.22 3.18
N LEU A 40 -8.56 -8.11 3.79
CA LEU A 40 -7.18 -7.91 4.22
C LEU A 40 -6.86 -8.71 5.49
N GLU A 41 -5.71 -9.39 5.45
CA GLU A 41 -5.23 -10.25 6.53
C GLU A 41 -3.81 -9.86 6.96
N GLY A 42 -3.41 -10.31 8.15
CA GLY A 42 -2.08 -10.07 8.70
C GLY A 42 -1.71 -8.58 8.79
N PHE A 43 -0.48 -8.25 8.39
CA PHE A 43 0.07 -6.89 8.50
C PHE A 43 -0.48 -5.90 7.48
N ALA A 44 -1.26 -6.35 6.50
CA ALA A 44 -1.91 -5.47 5.53
C ALA A 44 -3.22 -4.86 6.07
N ARG A 45 -3.81 -5.45 7.11
CA ARG A 45 -5.12 -5.04 7.61
C ARG A 45 -5.06 -3.74 8.42
N GLY A 46 -5.81 -2.73 7.98
CA GLY A 46 -6.11 -1.54 8.76
C GLY A 46 -7.27 -1.75 9.75
N THR A 47 -7.22 -1.05 10.88
CA THR A 47 -8.32 -0.97 11.86
C THR A 47 -8.74 0.46 12.07
N LEU A 48 -10.02 0.77 11.84
CA LEU A 48 -10.61 2.07 12.16
C LEU A 48 -10.69 2.24 13.67
N THR A 49 -9.99 3.23 14.19
CA THR A 49 -9.99 3.58 15.62
C THR A 49 -11.16 4.50 15.98
N GLN A 50 -11.40 4.69 17.28
CA GLN A 50 -12.45 5.59 17.77
C GLN A 50 -12.24 7.05 17.38
N SER A 51 -10.99 7.47 17.12
CA SER A 51 -10.68 8.82 16.65
C SER A 51 -10.91 9.01 15.15
N GLY A 52 -11.25 7.94 14.41
CA GLY A 52 -11.42 7.97 12.97
C GLY A 52 -10.14 7.74 12.17
N ALA A 53 -9.00 7.53 12.82
CA ALA A 53 -7.75 7.19 12.15
C ALA A 53 -7.64 5.68 11.90
N ILE A 54 -6.95 5.29 10.82
CA ILE A 54 -6.57 3.90 10.56
C ILE A 54 -5.29 3.57 11.33
N ALA A 55 -5.30 2.44 12.04
CA ALA A 55 -4.13 1.86 12.69
C ALA A 55 -3.74 0.53 12.00
N VAL A 56 -2.43 0.27 11.89
CA VAL A 56 -1.85 -0.95 11.32
C VAL A 56 -0.87 -1.59 12.30
N ASP A 57 -0.57 -2.88 12.12
CA ASP A 57 0.41 -3.63 12.90
C ASP A 57 1.59 -4.03 12.01
N THR A 58 2.81 -3.66 12.40
CA THR A 58 4.05 -4.01 11.68
C THR A 58 4.71 -5.30 12.20
N GLY A 59 4.04 -6.00 13.11
CA GLY A 59 4.49 -7.24 13.73
C GLY A 59 5.72 -7.01 14.60
N ILE A 60 6.72 -7.87 14.44
CA ILE A 60 7.95 -7.81 15.25
C ILE A 60 8.84 -6.60 14.90
N PHE A 61 8.64 -6.00 13.72
CA PHE A 61 9.46 -4.90 13.23
C PHE A 61 8.83 -3.56 13.65
N THR A 62 8.92 -3.26 14.94
CA THR A 62 8.32 -2.06 15.55
C THR A 62 9.22 -0.83 15.52
N GLY A 63 10.39 -0.92 14.88
CA GLY A 63 11.37 0.17 14.82
C GLY A 63 12.55 -0.13 13.91
N ALA A 64 13.51 0.81 13.88
CA ALA A 64 14.72 0.67 13.09
C ALA A 64 15.57 -0.51 13.58
N ILE A 65 16.03 -1.33 12.64
CA ILE A 65 16.95 -2.43 12.94
C ILE A 65 18.36 -1.89 12.83
N ALA A 66 19.01 -1.64 13.96
CA ALA A 66 20.44 -1.37 13.97
C ALA A 66 21.18 -2.65 13.62
N LYS A 67 21.75 -2.70 12.41
CA LYS A 67 22.71 -3.74 12.05
C LYS A 67 24.09 -3.24 12.45
N GLY A 68 24.67 -3.87 13.47
CA GLY A 68 26.11 -3.79 13.78
C GLY A 68 26.90 -4.77 12.93
#